data_AF-A0A2V4BUA6-F1
#
_entry.id   AF-A0A2V4BUA6-F1
#
_cell.length_a   1.000
_cell.length_b   1.000
_cell.length_c   1.000
_cell.angle_alpha   90.00
_cell.angle_beta   90.00
_cell.angle_gamma   90.00
#
_symmetry.space_group_name_H-M   'P 1'
#
loop_
_entity.id
_entity.type
_entity.pdbx_description
1 polymer ?
#
loop_
_entity_poly.entity_id
_entity_poly.type
_entity_poly.pdbx_seq_one_letter_code
_entity_poly.pdbx_strand_id
1 'polypeptide(L)'
;MESSQNSKKVLSQAKEIIIIQDREGDIYEQFGIVPDQRTHLLVRARANRTLSDKTKLFDYIADQPSKGTYRIELEGDKRKNIKKREAILEVRFSEVRINKNDLSSKTAPQNITLNIIEAKEINTDVENPICWRLLTTINIENIETALNCITWYTCRWVIEEVFRILKKEGFNIEASELTYAKSIRKLSLLMMETIVKLFLMQIAYNCPEEEIESGSCFSEDEIKCLEYQIIALEGKTEKLKNPYLDKDLKRYVWAIARLGGWKGYTSERKPGITTFWIGVQKFTSIMQGWQLFQDVSRR
;
A
#
# COMPACT_ATOMS: atom_id res chain seq x y z
N MET A 1 4.52 8.57 15.88
CA MET A 1 5.75 9.40 15.95
C MET A 1 7.01 8.54 15.95
N GLU A 2 7.19 7.60 16.89
CA GLU A 2 8.41 6.75 16.94
C GLU A 2 8.65 5.97 15.64
N SER A 3 7.61 5.31 15.10
CA SER A 3 7.71 4.60 13.82
C SER A 3 8.21 5.52 12.69
N SER A 4 7.70 6.75 12.61
CA SER A 4 8.13 7.74 11.61
C SER A 4 9.62 8.09 11.76
N GLN A 5 10.09 8.28 13.00
CA GLN A 5 11.51 8.57 13.26
C GLN A 5 12.41 7.37 12.93
N ASN A 6 11.95 6.15 13.21
CA ASN A 6 12.69 4.94 12.83
C ASN A 6 12.72 4.77 11.30
N SER A 7 11.64 5.06 10.58
CA SER A 7 11.62 5.07 9.11
C SER A 7 12.67 6.02 8.53
N LYS A 8 12.84 7.22 9.10
CA LYS A 8 13.87 8.18 8.65
C LYS A 8 15.29 7.62 8.77
N LYS A 9 15.56 6.87 9.84
CA LYS A 9 16.87 6.25 10.09
C LYS A 9 17.12 5.09 9.13
N VAL A 10 16.14 4.20 8.97
CA VAL A 10 16.23 3.01 8.12
C VAL A 10 16.32 3.40 6.64
N LEU A 11 15.54 4.38 6.21
CA LEU A 11 15.49 4.88 4.83
C LEU A 11 16.40 6.10 4.62
N SER A 12 17.58 6.11 5.26
CA SER A 12 18.51 7.24 5.19
C SER A 12 18.97 7.54 3.76
N GLN A 13 19.06 6.52 2.90
CA GLN A 13 19.43 6.64 1.49
C GLN A 13 18.29 7.12 0.57
N ALA A 14 17.04 7.13 1.04
CA ALA A 14 15.93 7.62 0.23
C ALA A 14 16.09 9.12 -0.04
N LYS A 15 15.90 9.54 -1.30
CA LYS A 15 15.93 10.95 -1.67
C LYS A 15 14.85 11.74 -0.91
N GLU A 16 13.67 11.15 -0.80
CA GLU A 16 12.50 11.73 -0.15
C GLU A 16 11.64 10.62 0.47
N ILE A 17 10.95 10.93 1.57
CA ILE A 17 10.09 10.01 2.32
C ILE A 17 8.76 10.72 2.57
N ILE A 18 7.67 10.15 2.04
CA ILE A 18 6.31 10.63 2.31
C ILE A 18 5.62 9.63 3.23
N ILE A 19 5.30 10.05 4.45
CA ILE A 19 4.62 9.22 5.44
C ILE A 19 3.11 9.49 5.36
N ILE A 20 2.38 8.47 4.92
CA ILE A 20 0.94 8.55 4.67
C ILE A 20 0.18 7.94 5.86
N GLN A 21 -0.80 8.66 6.40
CA GLN A 21 -1.58 8.21 7.55
C GLN A 21 -3.07 8.51 7.41
N ASP A 22 -3.90 7.70 8.05
CA ASP A 22 -5.33 7.91 8.13
C ASP A 22 -5.69 8.99 9.18
N ARG A 23 -6.96 9.00 9.60
CA ARG A 23 -7.48 9.95 10.59
C ARG A 23 -6.87 9.81 11.97
N GLU A 24 -6.33 8.65 12.33
CA GLU A 24 -5.64 8.45 13.62
C GLU A 24 -4.27 9.11 13.64
N GLY A 25 -3.70 9.35 12.45
CA GLY A 25 -2.49 10.14 12.28
C GLY A 25 -2.68 11.65 12.51
N ASP A 26 -3.88 12.19 12.67
CA ASP A 26 -4.08 13.64 12.86
C ASP A 26 -3.68 14.11 14.29
N ILE A 27 -2.39 14.06 14.56
CA ILE A 27 -1.73 14.41 15.83
C ILE A 27 -0.96 15.71 15.61
N TYR A 28 -1.20 16.76 16.40
CA TYR A 28 -0.61 18.07 16.13
C TYR A 28 0.92 18.06 16.21
N GLU A 29 1.46 17.38 17.22
CA GLU A 29 2.88 17.31 17.54
C GLU A 29 3.70 16.72 16.40
N GLN A 30 3.14 15.74 15.67
CA GLN A 30 3.93 15.07 14.65
C GLN A 30 4.28 16.01 13.49
N PHE A 31 3.41 16.97 13.17
CA PHE A 31 3.66 17.96 12.13
C PHE A 31 4.82 18.90 12.47
N GLY A 32 5.17 19.04 13.76
CA GLY A 32 6.32 19.84 14.20
C GLY A 32 7.60 19.04 14.44
N ILE A 33 7.51 17.70 14.59
CA ILE A 33 8.62 16.85 15.05
C ILE A 33 9.15 15.93 13.94
N VAL A 34 8.26 15.39 13.10
CA VAL A 34 8.62 14.38 12.10
C VAL A 34 9.23 15.01 10.83
N PRO A 35 8.63 16.06 10.25
CA PRO A 35 9.09 16.62 8.99
C PRO A 35 10.53 17.15 9.05
N ASP A 36 11.23 17.03 7.93
CA ASP A 36 12.50 17.70 7.67
C ASP A 36 12.62 17.96 6.16
N GLN A 37 13.83 18.31 5.67
CA GLN A 37 14.06 18.60 4.25
C GLN A 37 13.73 17.44 3.31
N ARG A 38 13.64 16.21 3.80
CA ARG A 38 13.46 14.98 3.00
C ARG A 38 12.20 14.21 3.40
N THR A 39 11.63 14.51 4.56
CA THR A 39 10.55 13.74 5.17
C THR A 39 9.31 14.59 5.24
N HIS A 40 8.26 14.15 4.57
CA HIS A 40 6.97 14.83 4.53
C HIS A 40 5.88 13.95 5.14
N LEU A 41 4.83 14.60 5.63
CA LEU A 41 3.64 13.95 6.14
C LEU A 41 2.48 14.20 5.18
N LEU A 42 1.65 13.19 4.96
CA LEU A 42 0.38 13.29 4.26
C LEU A 42 -0.69 12.56 5.09
N VAL A 43 -1.48 13.33 5.83
CA VAL A 43 -2.35 12.81 6.89
C VAL A 43 -3.79 13.20 6.63
N ARG A 44 -4.72 12.26 6.73
CA ARG A 44 -6.15 12.61 6.64
C ARG A 44 -6.61 13.32 7.90
N ALA A 45 -7.10 14.54 7.75
CA ALA A 45 -7.63 15.33 8.85
C ALA A 45 -8.86 14.64 9.49
N ARG A 46 -8.83 14.61 10.81
CA ARG A 46 -9.92 14.21 11.70
C ARG A 46 -10.49 15.41 12.43
N ALA A 47 -9.62 16.30 12.90
CA ALA A 47 -9.98 17.42 13.74
C ALA A 47 -10.30 18.68 12.92
N ASN A 48 -11.44 19.33 13.20
CA ASN A 48 -11.75 20.65 12.67
C ASN A 48 -10.99 21.72 13.49
N ARG A 49 -9.69 21.81 13.20
CA ARG A 49 -8.72 22.66 13.89
C ARG A 49 -9.06 24.14 13.72
N THR A 50 -8.69 24.96 14.70
CA THR A 50 -8.85 26.42 14.63
C THR A 50 -7.62 27.03 13.97
N LEU A 51 -7.83 27.87 12.96
CA LEU A 51 -6.78 28.61 12.27
C LEU A 51 -6.39 29.88 13.04
N SER A 52 -5.30 30.54 12.63
CA SER A 52 -4.81 31.75 13.31
C SER A 52 -5.80 32.93 13.31
N ASP A 53 -6.69 33.00 12.32
CA ASP A 53 -7.78 33.98 12.21
C ASP A 53 -9.06 33.59 12.98
N LYS A 54 -9.00 32.52 13.79
CA LYS A 54 -10.10 31.91 14.55
C LYS A 54 -11.16 31.21 13.71
N THR A 55 -10.99 31.12 12.39
CA THR A 55 -11.87 30.29 11.56
C THR A 55 -11.58 28.80 11.77
N LYS A 56 -12.51 27.97 11.31
CA LYS A 56 -12.41 26.52 11.38
C LYS A 56 -11.87 25.96 10.07
N LEU A 57 -10.87 25.08 10.17
CA LEU A 57 -10.14 24.52 9.02
C LEU A 57 -11.07 23.96 7.94
N PHE A 58 -12.11 23.24 8.34
CA PHE A 58 -13.02 22.57 7.40
C PHE A 58 -13.97 23.53 6.71
N ASP A 59 -14.39 24.59 7.40
CA ASP A 59 -15.25 25.63 6.84
C ASP A 59 -14.41 26.51 5.90
N TYR A 60 -13.21 26.90 6.36
CA TYR A 60 -12.24 27.65 5.57
C TYR A 60 -11.92 26.99 4.22
N ILE A 61 -11.61 25.68 4.21
CA ILE A 61 -11.25 24.99 2.97
C ILE A 61 -12.46 24.77 2.06
N ALA A 62 -13.66 24.58 2.62
CA ALA A 62 -14.89 24.42 1.84
C ALA A 62 -15.25 25.70 1.07
N ASP A 63 -14.94 26.86 1.65
CA ASP A 63 -15.16 28.18 1.04
C ASP A 63 -14.10 28.57 0.00
N GLN A 64 -13.01 27.82 -0.13
CA GLN A 64 -11.99 28.09 -1.16
C GLN A 64 -12.52 27.78 -2.56
N PRO A 65 -12.10 28.56 -3.58
CA PRO A 65 -12.46 28.26 -4.97
C PRO A 65 -11.88 26.91 -5.38
N SER A 66 -12.69 26.12 -6.10
CA SER A 66 -12.21 24.90 -6.74
C SER A 66 -11.05 25.23 -7.69
N LYS A 67 -9.96 24.47 -7.57
CA LYS A 67 -8.75 24.62 -8.37
C LYS A 67 -8.65 23.58 -9.49
N GLY A 68 -9.56 22.62 -9.53
CA GLY A 68 -9.61 21.59 -10.54
C GLY A 68 -10.49 20.40 -10.14
N THR A 69 -10.50 19.39 -10.99
CA THR A 69 -11.22 18.14 -10.76
C THR A 69 -10.30 16.93 -10.91
N TYR A 70 -10.55 15.88 -10.14
CA TYR A 70 -9.83 14.62 -10.21
C TYR A 70 -10.80 13.46 -10.38
N ARG A 71 -10.45 12.50 -11.23
CA ARG A 71 -11.26 11.31 -11.48
C ARG A 71 -10.60 10.11 -10.82
N ILE A 72 -11.37 9.36 -10.05
CA ILE A 72 -10.92 8.12 -9.43
C ILE A 72 -11.88 6.99 -9.76
N GLU A 73 -11.34 5.87 -10.23
CA GLU A 73 -12.10 4.63 -10.36
C GLU A 73 -12.19 3.95 -8.99
N LEU A 74 -13.41 3.76 -8.50
CA LEU A 74 -13.68 2.99 -7.30
C LEU A 74 -14.08 1.58 -7.71
N GLU A 75 -13.24 0.63 -7.33
CA GLU A 75 -13.55 -0.78 -7.53
C GLU A 75 -14.79 -1.20 -6.73
N GLY A 76 -15.62 -2.03 -7.35
CA GLY A 76 -16.80 -2.58 -6.69
C GLY A 76 -16.43 -3.70 -5.72
N ASP A 77 -17.23 -3.84 -4.67
CA ASP A 77 -17.19 -4.99 -3.76
C ASP A 77 -18.56 -5.69 -3.76
N LYS A 78 -18.64 -6.81 -4.49
CA LYS A 78 -19.86 -7.63 -4.58
C LYS A 78 -20.32 -8.14 -3.20
N ARG A 79 -19.41 -8.36 -2.25
CA ARG A 79 -19.74 -8.86 -0.90
C ARG A 79 -20.44 -7.78 -0.07
N LYS A 80 -20.15 -6.51 -0.36
CA LYS A 80 -20.75 -5.33 0.29
C LYS A 80 -21.79 -4.63 -0.57
N ASN A 81 -22.17 -5.24 -1.71
CA ASN A 81 -23.07 -4.65 -2.70
C ASN A 81 -22.63 -3.27 -3.23
N ILE A 82 -21.33 -3.00 -3.23
CA ILE A 82 -20.75 -1.75 -3.75
C ILE A 82 -20.49 -1.94 -5.25
N LYS A 83 -21.12 -1.12 -6.08
CA LYS A 83 -20.91 -1.14 -7.53
C LYS A 83 -19.60 -0.43 -7.89
N LYS A 84 -18.88 -0.99 -8.88
CA LYS A 84 -17.78 -0.26 -9.52
C LYS A 84 -18.35 1.03 -10.10
N ARG A 85 -17.70 2.15 -9.80
CA ARG A 85 -18.15 3.47 -10.28
C ARG A 85 -16.96 4.41 -10.41
N GLU A 86 -17.11 5.39 -11.28
CA GLU A 86 -16.20 6.52 -11.36
C GLU A 86 -16.68 7.62 -10.41
N ALA A 87 -15.78 8.22 -9.65
CA ALA A 87 -16.05 9.39 -8.82
C ALA A 87 -15.29 10.59 -9.36
N ILE A 88 -16.01 11.70 -9.56
CA ILE A 88 -15.43 12.99 -9.94
C ILE A 88 -15.35 13.83 -8.68
N LEU A 89 -14.13 14.20 -8.29
CA LEU A 89 -13.82 14.97 -7.10
C LEU A 89 -13.48 16.40 -7.50
N GLU A 90 -14.09 17.39 -6.87
CA GLU A 90 -13.58 18.75 -6.84
C GLU A 90 -12.39 18.84 -5.89
N VAL A 91 -11.35 19.54 -6.31
CA VAL A 91 -10.11 19.70 -5.56
C VAL A 91 -9.91 21.15 -5.17
N ARG A 92 -9.81 21.38 -3.87
CA ARG A 92 -9.43 22.66 -3.25
C ARG A 92 -8.13 22.46 -2.50
N PHE A 93 -7.25 23.45 -2.50
CA PHE A 93 -6.07 23.45 -1.64
C PHE A 93 -5.69 24.86 -1.23
N SER A 94 -5.09 24.99 -0.05
CA SER A 94 -4.58 26.25 0.49
C SER A 94 -3.50 26.00 1.53
N GLU A 95 -2.60 26.97 1.69
CA GLU A 95 -1.71 27.03 2.84
C GLU A 95 -2.50 27.51 4.07
N VAL A 96 -2.32 26.82 5.20
CA VAL A 96 -2.99 27.13 6.46
C VAL A 96 -2.01 27.15 7.61
N ARG A 97 -2.21 28.10 8.53
CA ARG A 97 -1.47 28.16 9.79
C ARG A 97 -2.36 27.67 10.93
N ILE A 98 -1.97 26.55 11.51
CA ILE A 98 -2.70 25.87 12.58
C ILE A 98 -2.03 26.20 13.90
N ASN A 99 -2.82 26.66 14.87
CA ASN A 99 -2.33 26.90 16.23
C ASN A 99 -2.40 25.61 17.07
N LYS A 100 -1.48 25.49 18.02
CA LYS A 100 -1.59 24.46 19.06
C LYS A 100 -2.84 24.69 19.91
N ASN A 101 -3.38 23.63 20.49
CA ASN A 101 -4.45 23.71 21.49
C ASN A 101 -3.89 23.41 22.90
N ASP A 102 -4.71 23.61 23.93
CA ASP A 102 -4.31 23.38 25.32
C ASP A 102 -3.98 21.91 25.65
N LEU A 103 -4.49 20.99 24.82
CA LEU A 103 -4.20 19.55 24.89
C LEU A 103 -2.86 19.17 24.24
N SER A 104 -2.26 20.08 23.48
CA SER A 104 -1.00 19.83 22.80
C SER A 104 0.16 19.82 23.79
N SER A 105 1.19 19.03 23.50
CA SER A 105 2.42 19.00 24.31
C SER A 105 3.00 20.40 24.50
N LYS A 106 3.54 20.67 25.70
CA LYS A 106 4.24 21.93 26.01
C LYS A 106 5.44 22.17 25.09
N THR A 107 6.05 21.10 24.58
CA THR A 107 7.20 21.15 23.66
C THR A 107 6.80 21.34 22.19
N ALA A 108 5.50 21.27 21.87
CA ALA A 108 5.03 21.47 20.51
C ALA A 108 5.15 22.95 20.08
N PRO A 109 5.46 23.22 18.81
CA PRO A 109 5.51 24.59 18.29
C PRO A 109 4.16 25.30 18.45
N GLN A 110 4.19 26.61 18.70
CA GLN A 110 2.97 27.41 18.93
C GLN A 110 2.02 27.41 17.74
N ASN A 111 2.58 27.40 16.54
CA ASN A 111 1.85 27.30 15.29
C ASN A 111 2.68 26.48 14.29
N ILE A 112 1.99 25.85 13.35
CA ILE A 112 2.57 25.08 12.26
C ILE A 112 1.88 25.51 10.97
N THR A 113 2.68 25.80 9.95
CA THR A 113 2.20 26.03 8.58
C THR A 113 2.14 24.69 7.85
N LEU A 114 0.98 24.37 7.29
CA LEU A 114 0.70 23.15 6.53
C LEU A 114 -0.09 23.51 5.28
N ASN A 115 -0.12 22.60 4.31
CA ASN A 115 -1.08 22.67 3.22
C ASN A 115 -2.27 21.76 3.52
N ILE A 116 -3.48 22.27 3.31
CA ILE A 116 -4.72 21.48 3.34
C ILE A 116 -5.19 21.24 1.91
N ILE A 117 -5.55 20.00 1.61
CA ILE A 117 -6.22 19.61 0.36
C ILE A 117 -7.60 19.06 0.72
N GLU A 118 -8.65 19.57 0.09
CA GLU A 118 -9.97 18.94 0.11
C GLU A 118 -10.26 18.34 -1.27
N ALA A 119 -10.45 17.03 -1.32
CA ALA A 119 -10.98 16.31 -2.47
C ALA A 119 -12.40 15.82 -2.11
N LYS A 120 -13.41 16.44 -2.72
CA LYS A 120 -14.82 16.22 -2.40
C LYS A 120 -15.58 15.79 -3.65
N GLU A 121 -16.30 14.69 -3.56
CA GLU A 121 -17.12 14.18 -4.66
C GLU A 121 -18.24 15.16 -5.01
N ILE A 122 -18.36 15.46 -6.31
CA ILE A 122 -19.40 16.36 -6.84
C ILE A 122 -20.78 15.70 -6.70
N ASN A 123 -20.85 14.41 -7.02
CA ASN A 123 -22.08 13.65 -6.91
C ASN A 123 -22.38 13.29 -5.45
N THR A 124 -23.48 13.83 -4.92
CA THR A 124 -23.94 13.57 -3.54
C THR A 124 -25.00 12.48 -3.44
N ASP A 125 -25.52 11.99 -4.57
CA ASP A 125 -26.61 11.00 -4.61
C ASP A 125 -26.09 9.56 -4.36
N VAL A 126 -24.78 9.41 -4.19
CA VAL A 126 -24.13 8.15 -3.85
C VAL A 126 -24.10 7.94 -2.34
N GLU A 127 -24.21 6.69 -1.92
CA GLU A 127 -24.03 6.32 -0.52
C GLU A 127 -22.58 6.62 -0.08
N ASN A 128 -22.42 7.47 0.94
CA ASN A 128 -21.12 7.92 1.47
C ASN A 128 -20.19 8.55 0.41
N PRO A 129 -20.53 9.75 -0.13
CA PRO A 129 -19.69 10.43 -1.11
C PRO A 129 -18.29 10.71 -0.56
N ILE A 130 -17.28 10.65 -1.43
CA ILE A 130 -15.89 10.85 -1.01
C ILE A 130 -15.71 12.28 -0.50
N CYS A 131 -15.15 12.38 0.70
CA CYS A 131 -14.62 13.63 1.24
C CYS A 131 -13.31 13.33 1.97
N TRP A 132 -12.21 13.68 1.30
CA TRP A 132 -10.86 13.60 1.85
C TRP A 132 -10.35 14.99 2.13
N ARG A 133 -9.98 15.22 3.38
CA ARG A 133 -9.28 16.42 3.83
C ARG A 133 -7.90 15.97 4.25
N LEU A 134 -6.87 16.37 3.52
CA LEU A 134 -5.50 15.91 3.70
C LEU A 134 -4.62 17.06 4.15
N LEU A 135 -4.04 16.95 5.33
CA LEU A 135 -3.00 17.84 5.82
C LEU A 135 -1.64 17.32 5.36
N THR A 136 -0.86 18.18 4.73
CA THR A 136 0.47 17.83 4.24
C THR A 136 1.52 18.88 4.55
N THR A 137 2.76 18.42 4.73
CA THR A 137 3.95 19.28 4.87
C THR A 137 4.69 19.44 3.55
N ILE A 138 4.13 18.87 2.47
CA ILE A 138 4.60 19.09 1.10
C ILE A 138 4.13 20.48 0.67
N ASN A 139 5.01 21.23 -0.01
CA ASN A 139 4.64 22.52 -0.55
C ASN A 139 3.72 22.34 -1.77
N ILE A 140 2.57 23.01 -1.81
CA ILE A 140 1.61 22.90 -2.91
C ILE A 140 1.52 24.23 -3.65
N GLU A 141 2.29 24.35 -4.72
CA GLU A 141 2.32 25.56 -5.56
C GLU A 141 1.29 25.51 -6.69
N ASN A 142 0.85 24.31 -7.09
CA ASN A 142 -0.03 24.10 -8.23
C ASN A 142 -0.97 22.91 -8.00
N ILE A 143 -1.97 22.79 -8.88
CA ILE A 143 -2.96 21.71 -8.83
C ILE A 143 -2.32 20.33 -9.03
N GLU A 144 -1.29 20.20 -9.86
CA GLU A 144 -0.63 18.93 -10.13
C GLU A 144 -0.01 18.31 -8.86
N THR A 145 0.64 19.12 -8.03
CA THR A 145 1.16 18.67 -6.73
C THR A 145 0.04 18.21 -5.78
N ALA A 146 -1.11 18.90 -5.79
CA ALA A 146 -2.27 18.47 -5.01
C ALA A 146 -2.84 17.14 -5.52
N LEU A 147 -2.91 16.94 -6.84
CA LEU A 147 -3.35 15.69 -7.45
C LEU A 147 -2.40 14.53 -7.15
N ASN A 148 -1.09 14.79 -7.12
CA ASN A 148 -0.08 13.81 -6.70
C ASN A 148 -0.30 13.40 -5.25
N CYS A 149 -0.55 14.36 -4.33
CA CYS A 149 -0.89 14.05 -2.95
C CYS A 149 -2.16 13.19 -2.83
N ILE A 150 -3.23 13.51 -3.58
CA ILE A 150 -4.45 12.70 -3.61
C ILE A 150 -4.15 11.29 -4.11
N THR A 151 -3.35 11.17 -5.18
CA THR A 151 -2.94 9.88 -5.76
C THR A 151 -2.13 9.06 -4.75
N TRP A 152 -1.13 9.65 -4.11
CA TRP A 152 -0.35 8.98 -3.05
C TRP A 152 -1.23 8.55 -1.89
N TYR A 153 -2.21 9.35 -1.49
CA TYR A 153 -3.14 8.96 -0.43
C TYR A 153 -3.92 7.68 -0.74
N THR A 154 -4.13 7.35 -2.02
CA THR A 154 -4.76 6.08 -2.40
C THR A 154 -3.93 4.86 -2.00
N CYS A 155 -2.60 4.98 -1.92
CA CYS A 155 -1.68 3.92 -1.48
C CYS A 155 -1.87 3.55 0.00
N ARG A 156 -2.58 4.36 0.79
CA ARG A 156 -2.85 4.08 2.21
C ARG A 156 -3.55 2.73 2.41
N TRP A 157 -4.39 2.28 1.48
CA TRP A 157 -5.07 0.98 1.59
C TRP A 157 -4.11 -0.22 1.54
N VAL A 158 -2.87 -0.05 1.05
CA VAL A 158 -1.86 -1.13 0.98
C VAL A 158 -1.58 -1.73 2.36
N ILE A 159 -1.58 -0.93 3.43
CA ILE A 159 -1.35 -1.47 4.78
C ILE A 159 -2.53 -2.33 5.29
N GLU A 160 -3.74 -2.06 4.83
CA GLU A 160 -4.91 -2.90 5.17
C GLU A 160 -4.81 -4.26 4.47
N GLU A 161 -4.27 -4.29 3.26
CA GLU A 161 -3.96 -5.51 2.52
C GLU A 161 -2.94 -6.37 3.28
N VAL A 162 -1.90 -5.75 3.86
CA VAL A 162 -0.93 -6.40 4.77
C VAL A 162 -1.65 -7.01 5.96
N PHE A 163 -2.50 -6.24 6.65
CA PHE A 163 -3.24 -6.76 7.81
C PHE A 163 -4.23 -7.86 7.44
N ARG A 164 -4.83 -7.81 6.25
CA ARG A 164 -5.74 -8.86 5.78
C ARG A 164 -5.03 -10.19 5.61
N ILE A 165 -3.85 -10.21 4.98
CA ILE A 165 -3.02 -11.42 4.86
C ILE A 165 -2.53 -11.88 6.22
N LEU A 166 -2.07 -10.97 7.08
CA LEU A 166 -1.55 -11.32 8.40
C LEU A 166 -2.63 -11.96 9.31
N LYS A 167 -3.84 -11.41 9.32
CA LYS A 167 -4.88 -11.75 10.30
C LYS A 167 -5.94 -12.74 9.82
N LYS A 168 -6.32 -12.71 8.55
CA LYS A 168 -7.53 -13.43 8.08
C LYS A 168 -7.27 -14.37 6.92
N GLU A 169 -6.75 -13.86 5.80
CA GLU A 169 -6.70 -14.62 4.55
C GLU A 169 -5.42 -15.46 4.39
N GLY A 170 -4.34 -15.09 5.07
CA GLY A 170 -3.05 -15.76 4.97
C GLY A 170 -2.69 -16.53 6.24
N PHE A 171 -2.01 -15.84 7.15
CA PHE A 171 -1.34 -16.45 8.29
C PHE A 171 -2.25 -16.73 9.50
N ASN A 172 -3.34 -15.98 9.66
CA ASN A 172 -4.23 -16.06 10.81
C ASN A 172 -3.46 -15.93 12.16
N ILE A 173 -2.62 -14.90 12.28
CA ILE A 173 -1.74 -14.72 13.45
C ILE A 173 -2.51 -14.68 14.79
N GLU A 174 -3.76 -14.24 14.77
CA GLU A 174 -4.62 -14.14 15.95
C GLU A 174 -5.03 -15.52 16.50
N ALA A 175 -4.89 -16.59 15.71
CA ALA A 175 -5.07 -17.98 16.14
C ALA A 175 -3.78 -18.63 16.67
N SER A 176 -2.68 -17.90 16.79
CA SER A 176 -1.43 -18.43 17.33
C SER A 176 -1.55 -18.76 18.82
N GLU A 177 -1.14 -19.96 19.21
CA GLU A 177 -1.11 -20.41 20.62
C GLU A 177 0.20 -20.04 21.34
N LEU A 178 1.03 -19.17 20.75
CA LEU A 178 2.27 -18.72 21.37
C LEU A 178 1.97 -17.87 22.62
N THR A 179 2.51 -18.29 23.77
CA THR A 179 2.21 -17.67 25.07
C THR A 179 3.11 -16.49 25.43
N TYR A 180 4.23 -16.29 24.72
CA TYR A 180 5.19 -15.24 25.01
C TYR A 180 5.20 -14.14 23.96
N ALA A 181 5.15 -12.87 24.40
CA ALA A 181 5.20 -11.70 23.52
C ALA A 181 6.43 -11.69 22.59
N LYS A 182 7.60 -12.14 23.09
CA LYS A 182 8.83 -12.25 22.27
C LYS A 182 8.66 -13.26 21.12
N SER A 183 7.97 -14.36 21.37
CA SER A 183 7.71 -15.39 20.35
C SER A 183 6.75 -14.89 19.28
N ILE A 184 5.68 -14.20 19.68
CA ILE A 184 4.73 -13.57 18.74
C ILE A 184 5.48 -12.55 17.86
N ARG A 185 6.34 -11.70 18.43
CA ARG A 185 7.14 -10.73 17.65
C ARG A 185 8.04 -11.42 16.62
N LYS A 186 8.73 -12.50 17.01
CA LYS A 186 9.57 -13.28 16.07
C LYS A 186 8.72 -13.89 14.96
N LEU A 187 7.56 -14.46 15.30
CA LEU A 187 6.63 -15.01 14.32
C LEU A 187 6.14 -13.92 13.36
N SER A 188 5.77 -12.75 13.86
CA SER A 188 5.37 -11.61 13.02
C SER A 188 6.48 -11.21 12.06
N LEU A 189 7.75 -11.18 12.48
CA LEU A 189 8.88 -10.85 11.60
C LEU A 189 9.03 -11.87 10.46
N LEU A 190 8.93 -13.17 10.74
CA LEU A 190 8.97 -14.23 9.72
C LEU A 190 7.78 -14.13 8.75
N MET A 191 6.59 -13.83 9.26
CA MET A 191 5.40 -13.59 8.44
C MET A 191 5.59 -12.36 7.54
N MET A 192 6.17 -11.28 8.08
CA MET A 192 6.41 -10.04 7.34
C MET A 192 7.35 -10.24 6.15
N GLU A 193 8.38 -11.08 6.27
CA GLU A 193 9.25 -11.45 5.14
C GLU A 193 8.45 -12.04 3.98
N THR A 194 7.56 -12.99 4.30
CA THR A 194 6.68 -13.60 3.28
C THR A 194 5.70 -12.58 2.72
N ILE A 195 5.13 -11.71 3.57
CA ILE A 195 4.22 -10.65 3.12
C ILE A 195 4.93 -9.72 2.13
N VAL A 196 6.15 -9.24 2.45
CA VAL A 196 6.94 -8.41 1.54
C VAL A 196 7.14 -9.10 0.20
N LYS A 197 7.49 -10.40 0.20
CA LYS A 197 7.60 -11.20 -1.01
C LYS A 197 6.29 -11.17 -1.82
N LEU A 198 5.13 -11.38 -1.19
CA LEU A 198 3.82 -11.33 -1.87
C LEU A 198 3.52 -9.95 -2.49
N PHE A 199 3.87 -8.87 -1.81
CA PHE A 199 3.69 -7.51 -2.36
C PHE A 199 4.65 -7.20 -3.50
N LEU A 200 5.90 -7.66 -3.45
CA LEU A 200 6.82 -7.56 -4.58
C LEU A 200 6.27 -8.30 -5.81
N MET A 201 5.69 -9.49 -5.62
CA MET A 201 5.01 -10.21 -6.70
C MET A 201 3.82 -9.42 -7.27
N GLN A 202 3.02 -8.78 -6.41
CA GLN A 202 1.89 -7.97 -6.82
C GLN A 202 2.32 -6.71 -7.59
N ILE A 203 3.40 -6.06 -7.16
CA ILE A 203 4.00 -4.90 -7.85
C ILE A 203 4.50 -5.34 -9.23
N ALA A 204 5.27 -6.43 -9.33
CA ALA A 204 5.79 -6.93 -10.60
C ALA A 204 4.68 -7.18 -11.64
N TYR A 205 3.50 -7.62 -11.20
CA TYR A 205 2.36 -7.91 -12.10
C TYR A 205 1.48 -6.68 -12.42
N ASN A 206 1.45 -5.70 -11.52
CA ASN A 206 0.68 -4.47 -11.70
C ASN A 206 1.46 -3.39 -12.47
N CYS A 207 2.78 -3.37 -12.32
CA CYS A 207 3.70 -2.46 -12.98
C CYS A 207 4.61 -3.24 -13.94
N PRO A 208 4.10 -3.66 -15.12
CA PRO A 208 4.85 -4.49 -16.06
C PRO A 208 6.10 -3.79 -16.64
N GLU A 209 6.20 -2.48 -16.53
CA GLU A 209 7.36 -1.66 -16.95
C GLU A 209 8.53 -1.79 -15.97
N GLU A 210 8.28 -2.17 -14.71
CA GLU A 210 9.35 -2.28 -13.70
C GLU A 210 10.05 -3.63 -13.82
N GLU A 211 11.36 -3.61 -14.03
CA GLU A 211 12.21 -4.79 -13.98
C GLU A 211 12.64 -5.05 -12.54
N ILE A 212 12.16 -6.16 -11.97
CA ILE A 212 12.53 -6.61 -10.63
C ILE A 212 13.29 -7.91 -10.78
N GLU A 213 14.49 -7.97 -10.19
CA GLU A 213 15.29 -9.18 -10.19
C GLU A 213 14.57 -10.32 -9.46
N SER A 214 14.58 -11.50 -10.07
CA SER A 214 13.97 -12.71 -9.51
C SER A 214 14.58 -13.11 -8.16
N GLY A 215 15.87 -12.84 -7.96
CA GLY A 215 16.60 -13.00 -6.70
C GLY A 215 16.01 -12.23 -5.51
N SER A 216 15.21 -11.18 -5.76
CA SER A 216 14.52 -10.43 -4.71
C SER A 216 13.45 -11.26 -3.98
N CYS A 217 12.96 -12.32 -4.61
CA CYS A 217 11.91 -13.18 -4.05
C CYS A 217 12.33 -14.65 -3.99
N PHE A 218 13.14 -15.14 -4.92
CA PHE A 218 13.43 -16.57 -5.06
C PHE A 218 14.94 -16.80 -5.08
N SER A 219 15.38 -17.81 -4.34
CA SER A 219 16.74 -18.35 -4.43
C SER A 219 16.98 -19.03 -5.78
N GLU A 220 18.25 -19.26 -6.13
CA GLU A 220 18.62 -19.93 -7.38
C GLU A 220 18.01 -21.33 -7.51
N ASP A 221 17.91 -22.08 -6.41
CA ASP A 221 17.33 -23.42 -6.42
C ASP A 221 15.80 -23.39 -6.56
N GLU A 222 15.14 -22.40 -5.95
CA GLU A 222 13.72 -22.15 -6.20
C GLU A 222 13.47 -21.77 -7.66
N ILE A 223 14.32 -20.92 -8.24
CA ILE A 223 14.25 -20.54 -9.66
C ILE A 223 14.37 -21.77 -10.56
N LYS A 224 15.34 -22.65 -10.31
CA LYS A 224 15.50 -23.90 -11.06
C LYS A 224 14.24 -24.75 -11.00
N CYS A 225 13.66 -24.95 -9.81
CA CYS A 225 12.42 -25.70 -9.66
C CYS A 225 11.26 -25.03 -10.41
N LEU A 226 11.15 -23.70 -10.32
CA LEU A 226 10.10 -22.93 -10.99
C LEU A 226 10.18 -23.03 -12.52
N GLU A 227 11.37 -23.11 -13.11
CA GLU A 227 11.49 -23.35 -14.56
C GLU A 227 10.84 -24.68 -14.99
N TYR A 228 10.99 -25.75 -14.22
CA TYR A 228 10.27 -27.00 -14.48
C TYR A 228 8.77 -26.87 -14.25
N GLN A 229 8.36 -26.12 -13.22
CA GLN A 229 6.94 -25.85 -12.98
C GLN A 229 6.31 -25.03 -14.10
N ILE A 230 7.01 -24.05 -14.68
CA ILE A 230 6.52 -23.27 -15.82
C ILE A 230 6.12 -24.21 -16.95
N ILE A 231 7.01 -25.11 -17.36
CA ILE A 231 6.75 -26.08 -18.43
C ILE A 231 5.49 -26.92 -18.14
N ALA A 232 5.30 -27.36 -16.89
CA ALA A 232 4.14 -28.15 -16.50
C ALA A 232 2.83 -27.32 -16.41
N LEU A 233 2.92 -26.02 -16.13
CA LEU A 233 1.77 -25.13 -15.91
C LEU A 233 1.29 -24.42 -17.17
N GLU A 234 2.09 -24.41 -18.23
CA GLU A 234 1.71 -23.92 -19.55
C GLU A 234 0.52 -24.71 -20.11
N GLY A 235 -0.48 -23.97 -20.58
CA GLY A 235 -1.62 -24.57 -21.25
C GLY A 235 -1.33 -24.95 -22.71
N LYS A 236 -2.26 -25.69 -23.31
CA LYS A 236 -2.15 -26.13 -24.72
C LYS A 236 -2.19 -24.98 -25.74
N THR A 237 -2.78 -23.84 -25.38
CA THR A 237 -2.95 -22.69 -26.26
C THR A 237 -1.94 -21.61 -25.94
N GLU A 238 -1.52 -20.83 -26.94
CA GLU A 238 -0.58 -19.72 -26.77
C GLU A 238 -1.01 -18.71 -25.68
N LYS A 239 -2.32 -18.46 -25.57
CA LYS A 239 -2.91 -17.58 -24.54
C LYS A 239 -2.72 -18.07 -23.10
N LEU A 240 -2.34 -19.33 -22.90
CA LEU A 240 -2.13 -19.96 -21.60
C LEU A 240 -0.66 -20.30 -21.35
N LYS A 241 0.23 -19.86 -22.23
CA LYS A 241 1.68 -19.92 -22.02
C LYS A 241 2.15 -18.72 -21.22
N ASN A 242 3.35 -18.82 -20.67
CA ASN A 242 3.94 -17.72 -19.94
C ASN A 242 4.43 -16.63 -20.93
N PRO A 243 3.87 -15.42 -20.90
CA PRO A 243 4.27 -14.37 -21.82
C PRO A 243 5.64 -13.75 -21.48
N TYR A 244 6.18 -14.03 -20.28
CA TYR A 244 7.42 -13.44 -19.79
C TYR A 244 8.60 -14.38 -20.08
N LEU A 245 9.39 -14.03 -21.09
CA LEU A 245 10.56 -14.82 -21.53
C LEU A 245 11.82 -14.51 -20.73
N ASP A 246 11.97 -13.25 -20.31
CA ASP A 246 13.10 -12.81 -19.50
C ASP A 246 13.04 -13.42 -18.10
N LYS A 247 14.21 -13.64 -17.49
CA LYS A 247 14.33 -14.24 -16.15
C LYS A 247 14.10 -13.23 -15.02
N ASP A 248 13.20 -12.27 -15.26
CA ASP A 248 12.75 -11.30 -14.28
C ASP A 248 11.77 -11.94 -13.28
N LEU A 249 11.36 -11.17 -12.28
CA LEU A 249 10.42 -11.66 -11.27
C LEU A 249 9.06 -12.07 -11.89
N LYS A 250 8.59 -11.41 -12.96
CA LYS A 250 7.24 -11.61 -13.53
C LYS A 250 7.07 -13.02 -14.08
N ARG A 251 8.11 -13.55 -14.73
CA ARG A 251 8.14 -14.93 -15.22
C ARG A 251 7.80 -15.94 -14.12
N TYR A 252 8.40 -15.78 -12.95
CA TYR A 252 8.20 -16.70 -11.83
C TYR A 252 6.90 -16.41 -11.07
N VAL A 253 6.50 -15.15 -10.98
CA VAL A 253 5.20 -14.75 -10.41
C VAL A 253 4.04 -15.35 -11.20
N TRP A 254 4.14 -15.43 -12.53
CA TRP A 254 3.16 -16.13 -13.37
C TRP A 254 2.98 -17.59 -12.92
N ALA A 255 4.08 -18.33 -12.69
CA ALA A 255 4.03 -19.71 -12.22
C ALA A 255 3.37 -19.82 -10.83
N ILE A 256 3.73 -18.93 -9.90
CA ILE A 256 3.10 -18.87 -8.58
C ILE A 256 1.60 -18.58 -8.70
N ALA A 257 1.18 -17.65 -9.56
CA ALA A 257 -0.24 -17.37 -9.79
C ALA A 257 -1.00 -18.60 -10.30
N ARG A 258 -0.40 -19.33 -11.25
CA ARG A 258 -0.96 -20.57 -11.81
C ARG A 258 -1.13 -21.66 -10.73
N LEU A 259 -0.10 -21.87 -9.90
CA LEU A 259 -0.18 -22.76 -8.74
C LEU A 259 -1.29 -22.30 -7.77
N GLY A 260 -1.42 -20.99 -7.58
CA GLY A 260 -2.47 -20.35 -6.79
C GLY A 260 -3.89 -20.51 -7.34
N GLY A 261 -4.08 -21.12 -8.51
CA GLY A 261 -5.38 -21.38 -9.13
C GLY A 261 -5.83 -20.30 -10.11
N TRP A 262 -4.97 -19.36 -10.47
CA TRP A 262 -5.27 -18.42 -11.55
C TRP A 262 -5.25 -19.12 -12.91
N LYS A 263 -6.29 -18.90 -13.72
CA LYS A 263 -6.46 -19.65 -14.98
C LYS A 263 -5.54 -19.21 -16.11
N GLY A 264 -4.89 -18.06 -16.01
CA GLY A 264 -3.97 -17.56 -17.03
C GLY A 264 -4.60 -16.67 -18.10
N TYR A 265 -5.92 -16.49 -18.09
CA TYR A 265 -6.60 -15.68 -19.11
C TYR A 265 -6.46 -14.17 -18.83
N THR A 266 -6.05 -13.42 -19.85
CA THR A 266 -5.94 -11.95 -19.79
C THR A 266 -7.29 -11.24 -19.65
N SER A 267 -8.38 -11.90 -20.04
CA SER A 267 -9.75 -11.40 -19.86
C SER A 267 -10.28 -11.57 -18.44
N GLU A 268 -9.63 -12.41 -17.61
CA GLU A 268 -9.97 -12.55 -16.20
C GLU A 268 -9.23 -11.50 -15.37
N ARG A 269 -9.72 -11.25 -14.15
CA ARG A 269 -9.05 -10.36 -13.20
C ARG A 269 -7.60 -10.81 -12.99
N LYS A 270 -6.68 -9.84 -12.94
CA LYS A 270 -5.28 -10.08 -12.55
C LYS A 270 -5.22 -10.85 -11.21
N PRO A 271 -4.22 -11.74 -11.02
CA PRO A 271 -4.05 -12.46 -9.77
C PRO A 271 -3.90 -11.49 -8.60
N GLY A 272 -4.63 -11.74 -7.52
CA GLY A 272 -4.57 -10.96 -6.29
C GLY A 272 -3.58 -11.53 -5.29
N ILE A 273 -3.33 -10.80 -4.20
CA ILE A 273 -2.39 -11.23 -3.15
C ILE A 273 -2.74 -12.59 -2.53
N THR A 274 -4.02 -12.90 -2.38
CA THR A 274 -4.50 -14.20 -1.88
C THR A 274 -4.16 -15.34 -2.84
N THR A 275 -4.21 -15.10 -4.15
CA THR A 275 -3.79 -16.08 -5.16
C THR A 275 -2.30 -16.37 -5.05
N PHE A 276 -1.48 -15.33 -4.90
CA PHE A 276 -0.03 -15.49 -4.70
C PHE A 276 0.27 -16.24 -3.41
N TRP A 277 -0.43 -15.94 -2.31
CA TRP A 277 -0.29 -16.65 -1.04
C TRP A 277 -0.50 -18.16 -1.20
N ILE A 278 -1.63 -18.57 -1.81
CA ILE A 278 -1.94 -19.99 -2.07
C ILE A 278 -0.87 -20.62 -2.98
N GLY A 279 -0.41 -19.87 -3.99
CA GLY A 279 0.65 -20.30 -4.90
C GLY A 279 1.97 -20.57 -4.19
N VAL A 280 2.39 -19.66 -3.30
CA VAL A 280 3.61 -19.81 -2.50
C VAL A 280 3.50 -21.03 -1.60
N GLN A 281 2.37 -21.25 -0.90
CA GLN A 281 2.20 -22.44 -0.04
C GLN A 281 2.33 -23.76 -0.82
N LYS A 282 1.70 -23.84 -1.99
CA LYS A 282 1.83 -25.01 -2.87
C LYS A 282 3.25 -25.18 -3.39
N PHE A 283 3.89 -24.09 -3.79
CA PHE A 283 5.27 -24.10 -4.24
C PHE A 283 6.23 -24.57 -3.14
N THR A 284 6.05 -24.13 -1.89
CA THR A 284 6.84 -24.61 -0.75
C THR A 284 6.73 -26.13 -0.60
N SER A 285 5.53 -26.70 -0.78
CA SER A 285 5.32 -28.15 -0.73
C SER A 285 6.04 -28.87 -1.88
N ILE A 286 6.02 -28.29 -3.09
CA ILE A 286 6.76 -28.80 -4.25
C ILE A 286 8.27 -28.75 -4.00
N MET A 287 8.77 -27.65 -3.43
CA MET A 287 10.19 -27.48 -3.10
C MET A 287 10.69 -28.51 -2.10
N GLN A 288 9.87 -28.90 -1.11
CA GLN A 288 10.23 -29.99 -0.19
C GLN A 288 10.46 -31.31 -0.95
N GLY A 289 9.56 -31.66 -1.88
CA GLY A 289 9.73 -32.84 -2.72
C GLY A 289 10.94 -32.76 -3.65
N TRP A 290 11.18 -31.58 -4.23
CA TRP A 290 12.35 -31.30 -5.07
C TRP A 290 13.67 -31.49 -4.31
N GLN A 291 13.76 -30.95 -3.09
CA GLN A 291 14.94 -31.09 -2.23
C GLN A 291 15.19 -32.55 -1.85
N LEU A 292 14.13 -33.28 -1.45
CA LEU A 292 14.24 -34.72 -1.15
C LEU A 292 14.80 -35.51 -2.34
N PHE A 293 14.31 -35.25 -3.55
CA PHE A 293 14.81 -35.91 -4.75
C PHE A 293 16.28 -35.60 -5.03
N GLN A 294 16.70 -34.33 -4.88
CA GLN A 294 18.09 -33.94 -5.06
C GLN A 294 19.03 -34.55 -4.02
N ASP A 295 18.61 -34.61 -2.76
CA ASP A 295 19.41 -35.17 -1.67
C ASP A 295 19.62 -36.69 -1.83
N VAL A 296 18.60 -37.41 -2.30
CA VAL A 296 18.72 -38.83 -2.64
C VAL A 296 19.63 -39.04 -3.84
N SER A 297 19.61 -38.14 -4.82
CA SER A 297 20.44 -38.24 -6.03
C SER A 297 21.92 -37.84 -5.82
N ARG A 298 22.24 -37.19 -4.68
CA ARG A 298 23.60 -36.79 -4.30
C ARG A 298 24.29 -37.78 -3.37
N ARG A 299 23.58 -38.79 -2.87
CA ARG A 299 24.12 -39.92 -2.09
C ARG A 299 24.47 -41.08 -3.02
#